data_AF-A0A402B2V3-F1
#
_entry.id   AF-A0A402B2V3-F1
#
_cell.length_a   1.000
_cell.length_b   1.000
_cell.length_c   1.000
_cell.angle_alpha   90.00
_cell.angle_beta   90.00
_cell.angle_gamma   90.00
#
_symmetry.space_group_name_H-M   'P 1'
#
loop_
_entity.id
_entity.type
_entity.pdbx_description
1 polymer ?
#
loop_
_entity_poly.entity_id
_entity_poly.type
_entity_poly.pdbx_seq_one_letter_code
_entity_poly.pdbx_strand_id
1 'polypeptide(L)'
;MYTYREQILRFLHDFAVPFDNNQAERDLRMLKVQQKISGGFRHEKGIVLFCRIRSYLSTLRKQGLPLLAALEQTLQGHPLLPVFSTPI
;
A
#
# COMPACT_ATOMS: atom_id res chain seq x y z
N MET A 1 22.34 -11.70 -8.69
CA MET A 1 21.44 -10.82 -9.47
C MET A 1 20.21 -11.58 -10.01
N TYR A 2 19.65 -12.56 -9.27
CA TYR A 2 18.50 -13.37 -9.71
C TYR A 2 17.40 -13.56 -8.64
N THR A 3 17.52 -12.90 -7.49
CA THR A 3 16.73 -13.20 -6.28
C THR A 3 15.23 -12.89 -6.41
N TYR A 4 14.82 -12.14 -7.45
CA TYR A 4 13.43 -11.72 -7.63
C TYR A 4 12.81 -12.15 -8.98
N ARG A 5 13.48 -13.04 -9.73
CA ARG A 5 13.04 -13.41 -11.09
C ARG A 5 11.62 -13.98 -11.10
N GLU A 6 11.33 -14.89 -10.16
CA GLU A 6 10.01 -15.51 -10.01
C GLU A 6 8.91 -14.47 -9.74
N GLN A 7 9.16 -13.53 -8.81
CA GLN A 7 8.19 -12.50 -8.46
C GLN A 7 7.97 -11.51 -9.62
N ILE A 8 9.05 -11.14 -10.34
CA ILE A 8 8.98 -10.24 -11.50
C ILE A 8 8.17 -10.89 -12.63
N LEU A 9 8.35 -12.19 -12.87
CA LEU A 9 7.69 -12.92 -13.95
C LEU A 9 6.34 -13.53 -13.55
N ARG A 10 5.86 -13.30 -12.32
CA ARG A 10 4.65 -13.92 -11.79
C ARG A 10 3.40 -13.65 -12.64
N PHE A 11 3.32 -12.50 -13.30
CA PHE A 11 2.23 -12.15 -14.21
C PHE A 11 2.08 -13.12 -15.41
N LEU A 12 3.12 -13.90 -15.74
CA LEU A 12 3.06 -14.92 -16.79
C LEU A 12 2.22 -16.14 -16.38
N HIS A 13 2.10 -16.40 -15.07
CA HIS A 13 1.46 -17.60 -14.53
C HIS A 13 0.25 -17.29 -13.64
N ASP A 14 0.19 -16.09 -13.04
CA ASP A 14 -0.89 -15.62 -12.18
C ASP A 14 -1.49 -14.33 -12.75
N PHE A 15 -2.61 -14.46 -13.46
CA PHE A 15 -3.28 -13.34 -14.13
C PHE A 15 -3.94 -12.34 -13.17
N ALA A 16 -4.01 -12.63 -11.87
CA ALA A 16 -4.40 -11.64 -10.87
C ALA A 16 -3.28 -10.61 -10.62
N VAL A 17 -2.04 -10.92 -11.01
CA VAL A 17 -0.90 -10.02 -10.94
C VAL A 17 -0.76 -9.27 -12.27
N PRO A 18 -0.91 -7.93 -12.30
CA PRO A 18 -0.71 -7.16 -13.51
C PRO A 18 0.76 -7.20 -13.97
N PHE A 19 0.99 -7.08 -15.27
CA PHE A 19 2.34 -7.05 -15.86
C PHE A 19 3.10 -5.75 -15.55
N ASP A 20 2.38 -4.68 -15.19
CA ASP A 20 2.91 -3.36 -14.90
C ASP A 20 3.04 -3.10 -13.40
N ASN A 21 3.82 -2.07 -13.05
CA ASN A 21 4.04 -1.60 -11.68
C ASN A 21 3.18 -0.36 -11.33
N ASN A 22 2.19 0.00 -12.15
CA ASN A 22 1.48 1.28 -12.04
C ASN A 22 0.84 1.46 -10.66
N GLN A 23 0.32 0.39 -10.08
CA GLN A 23 -0.31 0.45 -8.76
C GLN A 23 0.71 0.79 -7.66
N ALA A 24 1.90 0.19 -7.69
CA ALA A 24 2.97 0.48 -6.73
C ALA A 24 3.45 1.94 -6.86
N GLU A 25 3.60 2.43 -8.09
CA GLU A 25 3.96 3.83 -8.34
C GLU A 25 2.90 4.80 -7.83
N ARG A 26 1.62 4.54 -8.10
CA ARG A 26 0.50 5.35 -7.60
C ARG A 26 0.47 5.42 -6.07
N ASP A 27 0.73 4.31 -5.40
CA ASP A 27 0.76 4.24 -3.94
C ASP A 27 1.85 5.16 -3.36
N LEU A 28 3.04 5.16 -3.99
CA LEU A 28 4.20 5.98 -3.61
C LEU A 28 4.10 7.45 -4.05
N ARG A 29 3.36 7.74 -5.12
CA ARG A 29 3.28 9.08 -5.73
C ARG A 29 2.90 10.16 -4.72
N MET A 30 1.99 9.84 -3.80
CA MET A 30 1.54 10.79 -2.79
C MET A 30 2.61 11.17 -1.78
N LEU A 31 3.61 10.30 -1.52
CA LEU A 31 4.77 10.67 -0.72
C LEU A 31 5.59 11.75 -1.43
N LYS A 32 5.76 11.61 -2.76
CA LYS A 32 6.47 12.61 -3.55
C LYS A 32 5.69 13.91 -3.68
N VAL A 33 4.36 13.84 -3.82
CA VAL A 33 3.48 15.02 -3.80
C VAL A 33 3.59 15.75 -2.46
N GLN A 34 3.57 15.01 -1.34
CA GLN A 34 3.73 15.62 -0.03
C GLN A 34 5.07 16.35 0.09
N GLN A 35 6.16 15.74 -0.42
CA GLN A 35 7.50 16.34 -0.44
C GLN A 35 7.59 17.58 -1.35
N LYS A 36 7.03 17.51 -2.56
CA LYS A 36 7.22 18.52 -3.60
C LYS A 36 6.24 19.69 -3.50
N ILE A 37 4.99 19.42 -3.11
CA ILE A 37 3.87 20.36 -3.24
C ILE A 37 3.32 20.76 -1.87
N SER A 38 3.15 19.82 -0.95
CA SER A 38 2.47 20.07 0.33
C SER A 38 3.41 20.53 1.46
N GLY A 39 4.55 21.12 1.12
CA GLY A 39 5.52 21.65 2.10
C GLY A 39 6.39 20.60 2.81
N GLY A 40 6.33 19.34 2.38
CA GLY A 40 7.15 18.26 2.93
C GLY A 40 6.74 17.80 4.33
N PHE A 41 7.66 17.10 5.00
CA PHE A 41 7.50 16.65 6.37
C PHE A 41 8.51 17.36 7.26
N ARG A 42 8.04 17.84 8.43
CA ARG A 42 8.90 18.53 9.41
C ARG A 42 9.64 17.58 10.34
N HIS A 43 9.08 16.38 10.54
CA HIS A 43 9.60 15.36 11.44
C HIS A 43 9.40 13.96 10.84
N GLU A 44 10.32 13.05 11.17
CA GLU A 44 10.26 11.64 10.77
C GLU A 44 8.98 10.95 11.24
N LYS A 45 8.50 11.26 12.45
CA LYS A 45 7.22 10.75 12.96
C LYS A 45 6.06 11.02 12.00
N GLY A 46 6.03 12.19 11.37
CA GLY A 46 4.99 12.54 10.38
C GLY A 46 5.08 11.69 9.12
N ILE A 47 6.28 11.34 8.67
CA ILE A 47 6.52 10.43 7.54
C ILE A 47 5.97 9.04 7.89
N VAL A 48 6.33 8.52 9.08
CA VAL A 48 5.89 7.19 9.53
C VAL A 48 4.38 7.11 9.62
N LEU A 49 3.72 8.11 10.22
CA LEU A 49 2.26 8.19 10.30
C LEU A 49 1.60 8.22 8.91
N PHE A 50 2.12 9.06 8.01
CA PHE A 50 1.62 9.17 6.64
C PHE A 50 1.74 7.84 5.89
N CYS A 51 2.92 7.20 5.96
CA CYS A 51 3.15 5.90 5.35
C CYS A 51 2.25 4.83 5.94
N ARG A 52 2.06 4.79 7.27
CA ARG A 52 1.21 3.80 7.96
C ARG A 52 -0.24 3.89 7.51
N ILE A 53 -0.81 5.09 7.45
CA ILE A 53 -2.21 5.28 7.03
C ILE A 53 -2.38 4.86 5.56
N ARG A 54 -1.45 5.27 4.70
CA ARG A 54 -1.55 4.96 3.27
C ARG A 54 -1.29 3.49 2.95
N SER A 55 -0.33 2.86 3.61
CA SER A 55 -0.06 1.43 3.42
C SER A 55 -1.22 0.58 3.90
N TYR A 56 -1.85 0.95 5.02
CA TYR A 56 -3.07 0.34 5.52
C TYR A 56 -4.19 0.39 4.48
N LEU A 57 -4.55 1.59 4.00
CA LEU A 57 -5.62 1.77 3.02
C LEU A 57 -5.33 1.12 1.68
N SER A 58 -4.08 1.21 1.18
CA SER A 58 -3.68 0.54 -0.06
C SER A 58 -3.82 -0.98 0.05
N THR A 59 -3.45 -1.57 1.19
CA THR A 59 -3.55 -3.01 1.42
C THR A 59 -5.01 -3.46 1.45
N LEU A 60 -5.86 -2.78 2.23
CA LEU A 60 -7.30 -3.09 2.28
C LEU A 60 -7.96 -2.96 0.90
N ARG A 61 -7.59 -1.94 0.13
CA ARG A 61 -8.09 -1.75 -1.24
C ARG A 61 -7.72 -2.94 -2.13
N LYS A 62 -6.47 -3.42 -2.04
CA LYS A 62 -5.99 -4.59 -2.81
C LYS A 62 -6.74 -5.88 -2.42
N GLN A 63 -7.26 -5.94 -1.20
CA GLN A 63 -8.07 -7.06 -0.69
C GLN A 63 -9.57 -6.88 -0.96
N GLY A 64 -9.98 -5.83 -1.69
CA GLY A 64 -11.38 -5.58 -2.00
C GLY A 64 -12.23 -5.09 -0.81
N LEU A 65 -11.61 -4.62 0.27
CA LEU A 65 -12.31 -4.20 1.48
C LEU A 65 -12.83 -2.75 1.37
N PRO A 66 -14.00 -2.44 1.97
CA PRO A 66 -14.59 -1.11 1.93
C PRO A 66 -13.79 -0.10 2.78
N LEU A 67 -13.11 0.84 2.12
CA LEU A 67 -12.17 1.76 2.80
C LEU A 67 -12.83 2.72 3.79
N LEU A 68 -14.03 3.21 3.49
CA LEU A 68 -14.74 4.12 4.39
C LEU A 68 -15.12 3.42 5.70
N ALA A 69 -15.75 2.24 5.59
CA ALA A 69 -16.09 1.42 6.76
C ALA A 69 -14.83 1.02 7.54
N ALA A 70 -13.72 0.72 6.86
CA ALA A 70 -12.45 0.42 7.53
C ALA A 70 -11.91 1.62 8.33
N LEU A 71 -12.03 2.84 7.81
CA LEU A 71 -11.65 4.06 8.52
C LEU A 71 -12.55 4.29 9.74
N GLU A 72 -13.86 4.16 9.58
CA GLU A 72 -14.82 4.30 10.69
C GLU A 72 -14.52 3.33 11.83
N GLN A 73 -14.37 2.04 11.50
CA GLN A 73 -14.05 1.00 12.48
C GLN A 73 -12.69 1.24 13.15
N THR A 74 -11.67 1.65 12.39
CA THR A 74 -10.35 1.99 12.94
C THR A 74 -10.42 3.14 13.94
N LEU A 75 -11.18 4.20 13.63
CA LEU A 75 -11.36 5.35 14.51
C LEU A 75 -12.18 5.00 15.77
N GLN A 76 -13.06 4.01 15.69
CA GLN A 76 -13.79 3.44 16.82
C GLN A 76 -12.96 2.48 17.68
N GLY A 77 -11.68 2.25 17.34
CA GLY A 77 -10.80 1.33 18.07
C GLY A 77 -10.86 -0.12 17.61
N HIS A 78 -11.57 -0.42 16.51
CA HIS A 78 -11.74 -1.74 15.94
C HIS A 78 -11.10 -1.81 14.54
N PRO A 79 -9.76 -1.73 14.42
CA PRO A 79 -9.12 -1.70 13.10
C PRO A 79 -9.35 -3.02 12.33
N LEU A 80 -9.82 -2.92 11.09
CA LEU A 80 -9.89 -4.07 10.19
C LEU A 80 -8.46 -4.48 9.81
N LEU A 81 -8.06 -5.71 10.12
CA LEU A 81 -6.71 -6.18 9.85
C LEU A 81 -6.62 -6.79 8.45
N PRO A 82 -5.61 -6.41 7.65
CA PRO A 82 -5.38 -7.03 6.35
C PRO A 82 -4.95 -8.49 6.51
N VAL A 83 -5.39 -9.34 5.59
CA VAL A 83 -5.00 -10.76 5.55
C VAL A 83 -3.71 -10.91 4.75
N PHE A 84 -2.66 -11.44 5.35
CA PHE A 84 -1.41 -11.73 4.65
C PHE A 84 -1.30 -13.24 4.44
N SER A 85 -1.26 -13.67 3.18
CA SER A 85 -0.89 -15.05 2.86
C SER A 85 0.58 -15.24 3.20
N THR A 86 0.92 -16.36 3.86
CA THR A 86 2.31 -16.79 3.93
C THR A 86 2.84 -16.98 2.52
N PRO A 87 4.03 -16.44 2.18
CA PRO A 87 4.61 -16.68 0.87
C PRO A 87 4.86 -18.19 0.71
N ILE A 88 4.47 -18.70 -0.46
CA ILE A 88 4.76 -20.06 -0.94
C ILE A 88 6.24 -20.13 -1.31
#